data_AF-A0ABD2NN74-F1
#
_entry.id   AF-A0ABD2NN74-F1
#
_cell.length_a   1.000
_cell.length_b   1.000
_cell.length_c   1.000
_cell.angle_alpha   90.00
_cell.angle_beta   90.00
_cell.angle_gamma   90.00
#
_symmetry.space_group_name_H-M   'P 1'
#
loop_
_entity.id
_entity.type
_entity.pdbx_description
1 polymer ?
#
loop_
_entity_poly.entity_id
_entity_poly.type
_entity_poly.pdbx_seq_one_letter_code
_entity_poly.pdbx_strand_id
1 'polypeptide(L)'
;MPDIIDITVEEPSESFQKLRDICDSIHIYSDLQSSNSSLVTKSQKIFRNYMAKHKICKRQGLRLSDILQYYNALKSGNGEVKSFTESLSKRMESQLKTELVTHKRARGLVTEESEDFDALLKENLIAKVTNYLGEIKPIAEKLEVLLK
;
A
#
# COMPACT_ATOMS: atom_id res chain seq x y z
N MET A 1 14.78 20.00 21.93
CA MET A 1 13.73 20.11 20.90
C MET A 1 12.95 18.81 20.90
N PRO A 2 11.62 18.82 20.73
CA PRO A 2 10.89 17.57 20.51
C PRO A 2 11.35 16.95 19.19
N ASP A 3 11.67 15.66 19.21
CA ASP A 3 12.06 14.93 18.01
C ASP A 3 10.83 14.70 17.12
N ILE A 4 10.91 15.13 15.86
CA ILE A 4 9.88 14.86 14.87
C ILE A 4 9.81 13.34 14.65
N ILE A 5 8.65 12.73 14.90
CA ILE A 5 8.43 11.29 14.75
C ILE A 5 8.13 10.95 13.30
N ASP A 6 7.09 11.55 12.73
CA ASP A 6 6.71 11.44 11.31
C ASP A 6 6.06 12.73 10.78
N ILE A 7 5.96 12.83 9.46
CA ILE A 7 5.32 13.91 8.72
C ILE A 7 3.96 13.41 8.22
N THR A 8 2.90 13.99 8.77
CA THR A 8 1.51 13.76 8.35
C THR A 8 1.00 14.95 7.55
N VAL A 9 -0.06 14.72 6.78
CA VAL A 9 -0.76 15.77 6.03
C VAL A 9 -2.23 15.63 6.34
N GLU A 10 -2.84 16.72 6.77
CA GLU A 10 -4.27 16.81 7.03
C GLU A 10 -5.00 16.90 5.69
N GLU A 11 -5.96 16.00 5.49
CA GLU A 11 -6.85 15.95 4.32
C GLU A 11 -6.14 16.21 2.98
N PRO A 12 -5.14 15.38 2.61
CA PRO A 12 -4.40 15.60 1.38
C PRO A 12 -5.34 15.50 0.17
N SER A 13 -5.28 16.50 -0.71
CA SER A 13 -5.95 16.40 -2.00
C SER A 13 -5.38 15.23 -2.81
N GLU A 14 -6.14 14.71 -3.78
CA GLU A 14 -5.65 13.63 -4.65
C GLU A 14 -4.38 14.02 -5.41
N SER A 15 -4.28 15.28 -5.86
CA SER A 15 -3.10 15.78 -6.56
C SER A 15 -1.88 15.85 -5.62
N PHE A 16 -2.09 16.27 -4.37
CA PHE A 16 -1.03 16.27 -3.37
C PHE A 16 -0.58 14.84 -3.04
N GLN A 17 -1.50 13.90 -2.87
CA GLN A 17 -1.17 12.50 -2.59
C GLN A 17 -0.35 11.89 -3.73
N LYS A 18 -0.72 12.15 -4.99
CA LYS A 18 0.04 11.71 -6.17
C LYS A 18 1.45 12.29 -6.19
N LEU A 19 1.60 13.59 -5.90
CA LEU A 19 2.91 14.23 -5.81
C LEU A 19 3.77 13.62 -4.70
N ARG A 20 3.19 13.47 -3.50
CA ARG A 20 3.85 12.85 -2.35
C ARG A 20 4.29 11.42 -2.65
N ASP A 21 3.41 10.62 -3.24
CA ASP A 21 3.71 9.24 -3.61
C ASP A 21 4.90 9.15 -4.57
N ILE A 22 4.96 10.02 -5.59
CA ILE A 22 6.09 10.08 -6.53
C ILE A 22 7.37 10.50 -5.80
N CYS A 23 7.33 11.61 -5.06
CA CYS A 23 8.49 12.14 -4.35
C CYS A 23 9.04 11.13 -3.33
N ASP A 24 8.20 10.62 -2.44
CA ASP A 24 8.63 9.69 -1.40
C ASP A 24 9.13 8.37 -2.01
N SER A 25 8.52 7.88 -3.09
CA SER A 25 8.97 6.67 -3.79
C SER A 25 10.36 6.83 -4.39
N ILE A 26 10.66 7.98 -5.01
CA ILE A 26 11.99 8.28 -5.56
C ILE A 26 13.04 8.27 -4.45
N HIS A 27 12.77 8.92 -3.32
CA HIS A 27 13.71 8.99 -2.20
C HIS A 27 13.98 7.60 -1.62
N ILE A 28 12.94 6.82 -1.34
CA ILE A 28 13.09 5.46 -0.82
C ILE A 28 13.82 4.57 -1.83
N TYR A 29 13.48 4.66 -3.12
CA TYR A 29 14.12 3.85 -4.15
C TYR A 29 15.61 4.17 -4.27
N SER A 30 15.99 5.46 -4.29
CA SER A 30 17.39 5.90 -4.33
C SER A 30 18.19 5.36 -3.13
N ASP A 31 17.61 5.44 -1.94
CA ASP A 31 18.19 4.90 -0.71
C ASP A 31 18.38 3.36 -0.77
N LEU A 32 17.39 2.64 -1.31
CA LEU A 32 17.46 1.20 -1.49
C LEU A 32 18.56 0.81 -2.48
N GLN A 33 18.70 1.55 -3.59
CA GLN A 33 19.78 1.33 -4.55
C GLN A 33 21.16 1.60 -3.93
N SER A 34 21.32 2.73 -3.23
CA SER A 34 22.59 3.09 -2.59
C SER A 34 23.07 2.07 -1.54
N SER A 35 22.13 1.35 -0.94
CA SER A 35 22.39 0.33 0.09
C SER A 35 22.44 -1.10 -0.46
N ASN A 36 22.47 -1.28 -1.79
CA ASN A 36 22.37 -2.57 -2.48
C ASN A 36 21.25 -3.46 -1.90
N SER A 37 20.12 -2.82 -1.57
CA SER A 37 18.98 -3.47 -0.93
C SER A 37 17.83 -3.59 -1.91
N SER A 38 17.40 -4.83 -2.15
CA SER A 38 16.21 -5.12 -2.96
C SER A 38 14.93 -5.05 -2.11
N LEU A 39 13.86 -4.49 -2.68
CA LEU A 39 12.49 -4.56 -2.16
C LEU A 39 11.90 -5.97 -2.17
N VAL A 40 12.37 -6.80 -3.11
CA VAL A 40 11.85 -8.15 -3.39
C VAL A 40 12.22 -9.14 -2.27
N THR A 41 13.29 -8.87 -1.52
CA THR A 41 13.92 -9.89 -0.66
C THR A 41 13.96 -9.56 0.83
N LYS A 42 13.44 -8.41 1.28
CA LYS A 42 13.71 -7.91 2.63
C LYS A 42 12.45 -7.68 3.46
N SER A 43 12.49 -8.21 4.69
CA SER A 43 11.43 -8.13 5.71
C SER A 43 10.92 -6.70 5.93
N GLN A 44 9.65 -6.58 6.36
CA GLN A 44 9.02 -5.32 6.81
C GLN A 44 9.93 -4.46 7.71
N LYS A 45 10.89 -5.07 8.43
CA LYS A 45 11.85 -4.39 9.30
C LYS A 45 12.73 -3.39 8.58
N ILE A 46 13.22 -3.71 7.38
CA ILE A 46 14.11 -2.81 6.63
C ILE A 46 13.31 -1.63 6.07
N PHE A 47 12.10 -1.90 5.59
CA PHE A 47 11.18 -0.84 5.17
C PHE A 47 10.82 0.10 6.34
N ARG A 48 10.67 -0.42 7.56
CA ARG A 48 10.48 0.40 8.78
C ARG A 48 11.65 1.33 9.09
N ASN A 49 12.89 0.91 8.85
CA ASN A 49 14.05 1.77 9.06
C ASN A 49 14.05 2.95 8.07
N TYR A 50 13.68 2.71 6.81
CA TYR A 50 13.53 3.78 5.82
C TYR A 50 12.39 4.74 6.17
N MET A 51 11.25 4.21 6.63
CA MET A 51 10.16 5.06 7.11
C MET A 51 10.61 5.96 8.27
N ALA A 52 11.36 5.42 9.23
CA ALA A 52 11.87 6.20 10.36
C ALA A 52 12.91 7.26 9.94
N LYS A 53 13.82 6.91 9.01
CA LYS A 53 14.82 7.84 8.46
C LYS A 53 14.17 9.02 7.75
N HIS A 54 13.16 8.76 6.93
CA HIS A 54 12.47 9.77 6.12
C HIS A 54 11.24 10.38 6.79
N LYS A 55 10.98 10.05 8.07
CA LYS A 55 9.82 10.55 8.82
C LYS A 55 8.50 10.26 8.09
N ILE A 56 8.39 9.08 7.47
CA ILE A 56 7.21 8.64 6.73
C ILE A 56 6.26 7.93 7.68
N CYS A 57 5.01 8.40 7.75
CA CYS A 57 4.01 7.78 8.60
C CYS A 57 3.65 6.37 8.11
N LYS A 58 3.16 5.51 9.01
CA LYS A 58 2.86 4.10 8.72
C LYS A 58 1.93 3.90 7.51
N ARG A 59 0.92 4.76 7.36
CA ARG A 59 -0.05 4.68 6.25
C ARG A 59 0.64 4.98 4.92
N GLN A 60 1.42 6.04 4.87
CA GLN A 60 2.18 6.40 3.68
C GLN A 60 3.21 5.32 3.34
N GLY A 61 3.92 4.78 4.33
CA GLY A 61 4.90 3.73 4.07
C GLY A 61 4.31 2.46 3.48
N LEU A 62 3.16 1.98 3.99
CA LEU A 62 2.48 0.83 3.36
C LEU A 62 2.16 1.11 1.89
N ARG A 63 1.66 2.32 1.60
CA ARG A 63 1.35 2.74 0.23
C ARG A 63 2.58 2.78 -0.68
N LEU A 64 3.69 3.32 -0.18
CA LEU A 64 4.96 3.34 -0.92
C LEU A 64 5.52 1.93 -1.15
N SER A 65 5.37 1.03 -0.16
CA SER A 65 5.72 -0.37 -0.33
C SER A 65 4.92 -1.02 -1.46
N ASP A 66 3.62 -0.75 -1.56
CA ASP A 66 2.79 -1.28 -2.63
C ASP A 66 3.18 -0.70 -4.00
N ILE A 67 3.40 0.61 -4.10
CA ILE A 67 3.83 1.28 -5.33
C ILE A 67 5.15 0.68 -5.84
N LEU A 68 6.14 0.55 -4.96
CA LEU A 68 7.46 0.06 -5.31
C LEU A 68 7.47 -1.44 -5.63
N GLN A 69 6.63 -2.25 -4.96
CA GLN A 69 6.43 -3.66 -5.32
C GLN A 69 5.75 -3.79 -6.69
N TYR A 70 4.71 -2.99 -6.96
CA TYR A 70 4.03 -2.99 -8.26
C TYR A 70 4.98 -2.53 -9.38
N TYR A 71 5.77 -1.49 -9.15
CA TYR A 71 6.83 -1.04 -10.06
C TYR A 71 7.81 -2.17 -10.41
N ASN A 72 8.30 -2.91 -9.40
CA ASN A 72 9.20 -4.04 -9.65
C ASN A 72 8.48 -5.17 -10.41
N ALA A 73 7.23 -5.45 -10.06
CA ALA A 73 6.42 -6.45 -10.75
C ALA A 73 6.22 -6.12 -12.23
N LEU A 74 5.98 -4.84 -12.58
CA LEU A 74 5.91 -4.39 -13.97
C LEU A 74 7.22 -4.69 -14.73
N LYS A 75 8.38 -4.46 -14.10
CA LYS A 75 9.70 -4.73 -14.70
C LYS A 75 10.02 -6.21 -14.83
N SER A 76 9.50 -7.04 -13.93
CA SER A 76 9.71 -8.50 -13.92
C SER A 76 8.72 -9.27 -14.79
N GLY A 77 7.60 -8.65 -15.18
CA GLY A 77 6.62 -9.17 -16.14
C GLY A 77 5.29 -9.63 -15.51
N ASN A 78 4.36 -10.05 -16.38
CA ASN A 78 2.96 -10.28 -16.02
C ASN A 78 2.73 -11.29 -14.88
N GLY A 79 3.61 -12.28 -14.72
CA GLY A 79 3.52 -13.26 -13.62
C GLY A 79 3.66 -12.62 -12.24
N GLU A 80 4.59 -11.68 -12.09
CA GLU A 80 4.81 -10.96 -10.84
C GLU A 80 3.69 -9.96 -10.54
N VAL A 81 3.13 -9.34 -11.58
CA VAL A 81 1.96 -8.43 -11.43
C VAL A 81 0.76 -9.20 -10.86
N LYS A 82 0.54 -10.44 -11.33
CA LYS A 82 -0.51 -11.32 -10.80
C LYS A 82 -0.24 -11.69 -9.34
N SER A 83 0.98 -12.12 -9.02
CA SER A 83 1.41 -12.48 -7.66
C SER A 83 1.22 -11.31 -6.65
N PHE A 84 1.62 -10.10 -7.06
CA PHE A 84 1.38 -8.88 -6.30
C PHE A 84 -0.12 -8.64 -6.07
N THR A 85 -0.93 -8.73 -7.13
CA THR A 85 -2.37 -8.46 -7.05
C THR A 85 -3.09 -9.45 -6.13
N GLU A 86 -2.70 -10.73 -6.15
CA GLU A 86 -3.21 -11.75 -5.24
C GLU A 86 -2.83 -11.45 -3.79
N SER A 87 -1.58 -11.06 -3.54
CA SER A 87 -1.09 -10.71 -2.20
C SER A 87 -1.79 -9.45 -1.64
N LEU A 88 -1.98 -8.43 -2.48
CA LEU A 88 -2.72 -7.22 -2.15
C LEU A 88 -4.18 -7.54 -1.79
N SER A 89 -4.84 -8.36 -2.61
CA SER A 89 -6.24 -8.76 -2.41
C SER A 89 -6.42 -9.49 -1.08
N LYS A 90 -5.55 -10.46 -0.76
CA LYS A 90 -5.57 -11.17 0.53
C LYS A 90 -5.40 -10.21 1.72
N ARG A 91 -4.49 -9.23 1.61
CA ARG A 91 -4.28 -8.23 2.66
C ARG A 91 -5.51 -7.34 2.84
N MET A 92 -6.12 -6.86 1.76
CA MET A 92 -7.33 -6.03 1.81
C MET A 92 -8.54 -6.79 2.32
N GLU A 93 -8.68 -8.06 1.95
CA GLU A 93 -9.74 -8.95 2.46
C GLU A 93 -9.63 -9.10 3.98
N SER A 94 -8.42 -9.36 4.49
CA SER A 94 -8.17 -9.44 5.94
C SER A 94 -8.52 -8.14 6.67
N GLN A 95 -8.21 -6.99 6.07
CA GLN A 95 -8.56 -5.67 6.63
C GLN A 95 -10.08 -5.46 6.65
N LEU A 96 -10.78 -5.75 5.55
CA LEU A 96 -12.24 -5.64 5.45
C LEU A 96 -12.95 -6.56 6.44
N LYS A 97 -12.53 -7.83 6.56
CA LYS A 97 -13.07 -8.76 7.56
C LYS A 97 -12.91 -8.20 8.97
N THR A 98 -11.74 -7.64 9.30
CA THR A 98 -11.47 -7.05 10.61
C THR A 98 -12.33 -5.81 10.88
N GLU A 99 -12.46 -4.91 9.90
CA GLU A 99 -13.30 -3.72 9.96
C GLU A 99 -14.77 -4.11 10.19
N LEU A 100 -15.27 -5.09 9.45
CA LEU A 100 -16.65 -5.58 9.56
C LEU A 100 -16.93 -6.26 10.89
N VAL A 101 -16.02 -7.11 11.39
CA VAL A 101 -16.16 -7.74 12.71
C VAL A 101 -16.18 -6.68 13.82
N THR A 102 -15.29 -5.70 13.74
CA THR A 102 -15.23 -4.59 14.71
C THR A 102 -16.53 -3.79 14.70
N HIS A 103 -17.05 -3.50 13.52
CA HIS A 103 -18.30 -2.76 13.35
C HIS A 103 -19.54 -3.55 13.81
N LYS A 104 -19.62 -4.86 13.51
CA LYS A 104 -20.68 -5.75 14.01
C LYS A 104 -20.69 -5.79 15.54
N ARG A 105 -19.51 -5.93 16.16
CA ARG A 105 -19.34 -5.88 17.63
C ARG A 105 -19.76 -4.54 18.22
N ALA A 106 -19.36 -3.43 17.61
CA ALA A 106 -19.75 -2.09 18.06
C ALA A 106 -21.28 -1.85 18.02
N ARG A 107 -21.99 -2.59 17.15
CA ARG A 107 -23.46 -2.53 17.03
C ARG A 107 -24.20 -3.64 17.79
N GLY A 108 -23.50 -4.49 18.54
CA GLY A 108 -24.11 -5.60 19.30
C GLY A 108 -24.72 -6.70 18.43
N LEU A 109 -24.32 -6.82 17.16
CA LEU A 109 -24.82 -7.84 16.24
C LEU A 109 -24.03 -9.14 16.39
N VAL A 110 -24.73 -10.28 16.47
CA VAL A 110 -24.12 -11.63 16.52
C VAL A 110 -23.55 -11.99 15.15
N THR A 111 -22.35 -12.58 15.15
CA THR A 111 -21.61 -12.99 13.97
C THR A 111 -22.18 -14.28 13.38
N GLU A 112 -23.34 -14.20 12.74
CA GLU A 112 -23.73 -15.24 11.79
C GLU A 112 -23.18 -14.86 10.41
N GLU A 113 -22.41 -15.76 9.81
CA GLU A 113 -21.96 -15.69 8.42
C GLU A 113 -23.15 -16.11 7.55
N SER A 114 -23.84 -15.14 6.94
CA SER A 114 -24.86 -15.42 5.92
C SER A 114 -24.22 -15.43 4.53
N GLU A 115 -24.77 -16.18 3.58
CA GLU A 115 -24.27 -16.20 2.19
C GLU A 115 -24.30 -14.81 1.54
N ASP A 116 -25.26 -13.95 1.92
CA ASP A 116 -25.31 -12.54 1.51
C ASP A 116 -24.11 -11.71 2.02
N PHE A 117 -23.51 -12.11 3.14
CA PHE A 117 -22.36 -11.41 3.71
C PHE A 117 -21.09 -11.64 2.90
N ASP A 118 -20.86 -12.87 2.45
CA ASP A 118 -19.69 -13.21 1.63
C ASP A 118 -19.77 -12.58 0.24
N ALA A 119 -20.97 -12.51 -0.34
CA ALA A 119 -21.20 -11.81 -1.60
C ALA A 119 -20.87 -10.30 -1.47
N LEU A 120 -21.38 -9.64 -0.42
CA LEU A 120 -21.12 -8.22 -0.16
C LEU A 120 -19.64 -7.95 0.14
N LEU A 121 -18.98 -8.83 0.90
CA LEU A 121 -17.54 -8.72 1.16
C LEU A 121 -16.74 -8.80 -0.13
N LYS A 122 -17.08 -9.75 -1.01
CA LYS A 122 -16.39 -9.96 -2.28
C LYS A 122 -16.55 -8.77 -3.22
N GLU A 123 -17.76 -8.21 -3.35
CA GLU A 123 -18.00 -7.03 -4.17
C GLU A 123 -17.20 -5.81 -3.66
N ASN A 124 -17.26 -5.54 -2.35
CA ASN A 124 -16.50 -4.44 -1.74
C ASN A 124 -14.99 -4.63 -1.89
N LEU A 125 -14.50 -5.87 -1.79
CA LEU A 125 -13.09 -6.19 -2.01
C LEU A 125 -12.66 -5.88 -3.45
N ILE A 126 -13.45 -6.32 -4.44
CA ILE A 126 -13.16 -6.07 -5.85
C ILE A 126 -13.09 -4.56 -6.11
N ALA A 127 -14.07 -3.80 -5.63
CA ALA A 127 -14.09 -2.34 -5.80
C ALA A 127 -12.88 -1.68 -5.13
N LYS A 128 -12.57 -2.06 -3.87
CA LYS A 128 -11.44 -1.51 -3.10
C LYS A 128 -10.09 -1.80 -3.77
N VAL A 129 -9.87 -3.03 -4.23
CA VAL A 129 -8.64 -3.43 -4.95
C VAL A 129 -8.55 -2.71 -6.29
N THR A 130 -9.65 -2.63 -7.05
CA THR A 130 -9.67 -1.98 -8.37
C THR A 130 -9.36 -0.49 -8.26
N ASN A 131 -10.01 0.21 -7.33
CA ASN A 131 -9.78 1.64 -7.11
C ASN A 131 -8.33 1.88 -6.67
N TYR A 132 -7.83 1.11 -5.71
CA TYR A 132 -6.46 1.27 -5.22
C TYR A 132 -5.41 0.99 -6.29
N LEU A 133 -5.59 -0.05 -7.10
CA LEU A 133 -4.73 -0.31 -8.26
C LEU A 133 -4.80 0.84 -9.28
N GLY A 134 -5.98 1.39 -9.52
CA GLY A 134 -6.18 2.56 -10.37
C GLY A 134 -5.41 3.80 -9.89
N GLU A 135 -5.19 3.93 -8.58
CA GLU A 135 -4.37 5.00 -8.00
C GLU A 135 -2.85 4.74 -8.10
N ILE A 136 -2.39 3.53 -7.75
CA ILE A 136 -0.95 3.25 -7.65
C ILE A 136 -0.31 2.92 -9.00
N LYS A 137 -1.07 2.35 -9.95
CA LYS A 137 -0.54 1.95 -11.27
C LYS A 137 0.04 3.13 -12.06
N PRO A 138 -0.68 4.26 -12.24
CA PRO A 138 -0.13 5.41 -12.97
C PRO A 138 1.15 5.97 -12.32
N ILE A 139 1.26 5.86 -10.99
CA ILE A 139 2.44 6.31 -10.24
C ILE A 139 3.63 5.39 -10.54
N ALA A 140 3.44 4.08 -10.48
CA ALA A 140 4.48 3.12 -10.81
C ALA A 140 4.95 3.22 -12.28
N GLU A 141 4.03 3.42 -13.23
CA GLU A 141 4.36 3.70 -14.63
C GLU A 141 5.15 5.00 -14.77
N LYS A 142 4.80 6.04 -14.00
CA LYS A 142 5.57 7.29 -13.98
C LYS A 142 6.98 7.10 -13.42
N LEU A 143 7.15 6.28 -12.39
CA LEU A 143 8.46 5.94 -11.84
C LEU A 143 9.35 5.22 -12.85
N GLU A 144 8.79 4.41 -13.75
CA GLU A 144 9.56 3.79 -14.84
C GLU A 144 10.18 4.82 -15.79
N VAL A 145 9.53 5.96 -16.00
CA VAL A 145 10.10 7.05 -16.80
C VAL A 145 11.17 7.82 -16.01
N LEU A 146 10.98 8.01 -14.71
CA LEU A 146 11.82 8.85 -13.86
C LEU A 146 13.07 8.16 -13.30
N LEU A 147 13.07 6.82 -13.22
CA LEU A 147 14.14 6.00 -12.63
C LEU A 147 14.93 5.20 -13.68
N LYS A 148 14.80 5.54 -14.97
CA LYS A 148 15.69 5.07 -16.04
C LYS A 148 17.05 5.75 -15.96
#